data_AF-A0A9Q9ZXI5-F1
#
_entry.id   AF-A0A9Q9ZXI5-F1
#
_cell.length_a   1.000
_cell.length_b   1.000
_cell.length_c   1.000
_cell.angle_alpha   90.00
_cell.angle_beta   90.00
_cell.angle_gamma   90.00
#
_symmetry.space_group_name_H-M   'P 1'
#
loop_
_entity.id
_entity.type
_entity.pdbx_description
1 polymer ?
#
loop_
_entity_poly.entity_id
_entity_poly.type
_entity_poly.pdbx_seq_one_letter_code
_entity_poly.pdbx_strand_id
1 'polypeptide(L)'
;MLIMIIIIYRVNGAVIQGFEDDVGTKTSFYGFTTDSLKNSLIDYHQDGFDKVPRDPGIGYIFIPAEIRAYLMLAAAIQGVSVPSGPDKGDRASELFGYNPETHQFKMIHPSFIQYVTQRFLKSPQLEQYRNLYIPSSGALMLLVALHTCDQVSAYGFMTENYKDFSCHYYDKVKKPLVSYTNHDMEMEGRLWKQLHSQKVLWLYQRQKK
;
A
#
# COMPACT_ATOMS: atom_id res chain seq x y z
N MET A 1 -0.34 -20.96 26.09
CA MET A 1 -1.05 -20.90 24.79
C MET A 1 -0.62 -19.61 24.12
N LEU A 2 0.21 -19.66 23.06
CA LEU A 2 0.54 -18.46 22.29
C LEU A 2 -0.71 -18.04 21.50
N ILE A 3 -1.19 -16.84 21.73
CA ILE A 3 -2.25 -16.24 20.90
C ILE A 3 -1.55 -15.73 19.63
N MET A 4 -1.79 -16.41 18.51
CA MET A 4 -1.31 -15.94 17.21
C MET A 4 -2.28 -14.90 16.67
N ILE A 5 -1.85 -13.64 16.63
CA ILE A 5 -2.63 -12.54 16.06
C ILE A 5 -2.27 -12.42 14.58
N ILE A 6 -3.24 -12.66 13.69
CA ILE A 6 -3.06 -12.47 12.25
C ILE A 6 -3.39 -11.02 11.90
N ILE A 7 -2.41 -10.28 11.40
CA ILE A 7 -2.56 -8.90 10.93
C ILE A 7 -2.48 -8.89 9.41
N ILE A 8 -3.47 -8.30 8.73
CA ILE A 8 -3.48 -8.18 7.26
C ILE A 8 -3.26 -6.72 6.86
N TYR A 9 -2.19 -6.47 6.12
CA TYR A 9 -1.90 -5.20 5.48
C TYR A 9 -2.39 -5.22 4.03
N ARG A 10 -3.16 -4.22 3.61
CA ARG A 10 -3.54 -3.97 2.21
C ARG A 10 -3.13 -2.55 1.80
N VAL A 11 -2.96 -2.30 0.51
CA VAL A 11 -2.56 -0.97 -0.01
C VAL A 11 -3.26 -0.62 -1.31
N ASN A 12 -3.36 0.68 -1.61
CA ASN A 12 -3.84 1.21 -2.89
C ASN A 12 -5.17 0.57 -3.36
N GLY A 13 -5.33 0.21 -4.64
CA GLY A 13 -6.50 -0.44 -5.21
C GLY A 13 -6.74 -1.87 -4.70
N ALA A 14 -7.01 -2.04 -3.42
CA ALA A 14 -7.24 -3.33 -2.79
C ALA A 14 -8.68 -3.84 -3.03
N VAL A 15 -8.98 -4.22 -4.28
CA VAL A 15 -10.27 -4.84 -4.64
C VAL A 15 -10.46 -6.16 -3.89
N ILE A 16 -11.51 -6.28 -3.10
CA ILE A 16 -11.83 -7.53 -2.37
C ILE A 16 -13.02 -8.23 -3.00
N GLN A 17 -14.05 -7.47 -3.36
CA GLN A 17 -15.32 -8.02 -3.85
C GLN A 17 -15.11 -8.82 -5.15
N GLY A 18 -15.51 -10.10 -5.14
CA GLY A 18 -15.34 -11.03 -6.26
C GLY A 18 -13.98 -11.71 -6.32
N PHE A 19 -13.07 -11.42 -5.39
CA PHE A 19 -11.72 -11.99 -5.31
C PHE A 19 -11.41 -12.56 -3.91
N GLU A 20 -12.43 -12.75 -3.06
CA GLU A 20 -12.28 -13.14 -1.66
C GLU A 20 -11.51 -14.46 -1.48
N ASP A 21 -11.68 -15.42 -2.38
CA ASP A 21 -10.97 -16.70 -2.34
C ASP A 21 -9.47 -16.56 -2.67
N ASP A 22 -9.10 -15.54 -3.46
CA ASP A 22 -7.72 -15.29 -3.87
C ASP A 22 -6.98 -14.39 -2.86
N VAL A 23 -7.66 -13.35 -2.35
CA VAL A 23 -7.04 -12.31 -1.52
C VAL A 23 -7.54 -12.24 -0.09
N GLY A 24 -8.53 -13.04 0.29
CA GLY A 24 -9.16 -13.02 1.60
C GLY A 24 -10.02 -11.77 1.83
N THR A 25 -10.73 -11.75 2.98
CA THR A 25 -11.67 -10.66 3.32
C THR A 25 -11.18 -9.73 4.43
N LYS A 26 -10.33 -10.23 5.34
CA LYS A 26 -9.86 -9.47 6.49
C LYS A 26 -8.92 -8.33 6.07
N THR A 27 -9.07 -7.17 6.70
CA THR A 27 -8.09 -6.07 6.63
C THR A 27 -7.84 -5.50 8.03
N SER A 28 -6.59 -5.50 8.49
CA SER A 28 -6.20 -4.90 9.77
C SER A 28 -5.58 -3.52 9.60
N PHE A 29 -4.79 -3.34 8.56
CA PHE A 29 -4.22 -2.06 8.19
C PHE A 29 -4.36 -1.80 6.69
N TYR A 30 -4.66 -0.56 6.33
CA TYR A 30 -4.74 -0.12 4.95
C TYR A 30 -3.82 1.08 4.72
N GLY A 31 -2.79 0.89 3.89
CA GLY A 31 -1.74 1.90 3.62
C GLY A 31 -1.87 2.55 2.25
N PHE A 32 -1.68 3.87 2.18
CA PHE A 32 -1.88 4.62 0.93
C PHE A 32 -1.18 5.99 0.97
N THR A 33 -0.91 6.56 -0.22
CA THR A 33 -0.79 8.02 -0.37
C THR A 33 -2.18 8.57 -0.69
N THR A 34 -2.47 9.82 -0.30
CA THR A 34 -3.77 10.43 -0.62
C THR A 34 -4.05 10.45 -2.12
N ASP A 35 -3.01 10.69 -2.92
CA ASP A 35 -3.11 10.68 -4.39
C ASP A 35 -3.41 9.27 -4.93
N SER A 36 -2.65 8.25 -4.53
CA SER A 36 -2.85 6.89 -5.03
C SER A 36 -4.21 6.31 -4.64
N LEU A 37 -4.70 6.63 -3.43
CA LEU A 37 -6.03 6.24 -2.99
C LEU A 37 -7.11 6.83 -3.90
N LYS A 38 -7.08 8.15 -4.12
CA LYS A 38 -8.10 8.83 -4.94
C LYS A 38 -8.06 8.36 -6.39
N ASN A 39 -6.88 8.21 -6.97
CA ASN A 39 -6.73 7.67 -8.32
C ASN A 39 -7.25 6.23 -8.40
N SER A 40 -6.96 5.38 -7.41
CA SER A 40 -7.47 4.00 -7.37
C SER A 40 -9.00 3.94 -7.32
N LEU A 41 -9.65 4.82 -6.53
CA LEU A 41 -11.12 4.89 -6.44
C LEU A 41 -11.77 5.32 -7.77
N ILE A 42 -11.05 6.08 -8.60
CA ILE A 42 -11.53 6.50 -9.93
C ILE A 42 -11.24 5.40 -10.96
N ASP A 43 -9.99 4.99 -11.07
CA ASP A 43 -9.50 4.11 -12.12
C ASP A 43 -10.03 2.68 -12.00
N TYR A 44 -10.25 2.20 -10.77
CA TYR A 44 -10.64 0.81 -10.49
C TYR A 44 -12.09 0.68 -10.01
N HIS A 45 -12.90 1.73 -10.11
CA HIS A 45 -14.33 1.67 -9.77
C HIS A 45 -15.03 0.55 -10.54
N GLN A 46 -14.80 0.43 -11.85
CA GLN A 46 -15.41 -0.63 -12.68
C GLN A 46 -14.88 -2.04 -12.41
N ASP A 47 -13.77 -2.15 -11.68
CA ASP A 47 -13.17 -3.40 -11.24
C ASP A 47 -13.59 -3.76 -9.80
N GLY A 48 -14.43 -2.93 -9.16
CA GLY A 48 -15.01 -3.19 -7.83
C GLY A 48 -14.33 -2.44 -6.67
N PHE A 49 -13.45 -1.46 -6.95
CA PHE A 49 -12.84 -0.63 -5.92
C PHE A 49 -13.66 0.63 -5.60
N ASP A 50 -14.90 0.43 -5.13
CA ASP A 50 -15.82 1.56 -4.87
C ASP A 50 -15.54 2.25 -3.52
N LYS A 51 -14.84 1.57 -2.61
CA LYS A 51 -14.50 2.05 -1.27
C LYS A 51 -13.27 1.34 -0.72
N VAL A 52 -12.56 2.00 0.19
CA VAL A 52 -11.50 1.36 0.98
C VAL A 52 -12.08 0.31 1.92
N PRO A 53 -11.27 -0.67 2.39
CA PRO A 53 -11.67 -1.58 3.47
C PRO A 53 -12.03 -0.80 4.76
N ARG A 54 -13.05 -1.27 5.48
CA ARG A 54 -13.59 -0.61 6.70
C ARG A 54 -13.85 -1.59 7.85
N ASP A 55 -13.05 -2.64 7.95
CA ASP A 55 -13.14 -3.65 9.00
C ASP A 55 -13.14 -3.00 10.40
N PRO A 56 -13.85 -3.58 11.39
CA PRO A 56 -13.81 -3.09 12.77
C PRO A 56 -12.37 -3.02 13.31
N GLY A 57 -11.98 -1.87 13.85
CA GLY A 57 -10.63 -1.66 14.39
C GLY A 57 -9.53 -1.53 13.34
N ILE A 58 -9.87 -1.34 12.05
CA ILE A 58 -8.88 -1.09 11.00
C ILE A 58 -8.03 0.13 11.31
N GLY A 59 -6.72 0.05 11.02
CA GLY A 59 -5.81 1.18 11.02
C GLY A 59 -5.55 1.70 9.60
N TYR A 60 -5.86 2.96 9.35
CA TYR A 60 -5.52 3.67 8.11
C TYR A 60 -4.13 4.30 8.26
N ILE A 61 -3.17 3.87 7.43
CA ILE A 61 -1.77 4.30 7.51
C ILE A 61 -1.47 5.24 6.34
N PHE A 62 -1.35 6.53 6.65
CA PHE A 62 -0.95 7.56 5.70
C PHE A 62 0.55 7.46 5.40
N ILE A 63 0.88 7.46 4.11
CA ILE A 63 2.25 7.63 3.62
C ILE A 63 2.45 9.12 3.29
N PRO A 64 3.27 9.86 4.06
CA PRO A 64 3.46 11.30 3.86
C PRO A 64 4.41 11.62 2.69
N ALA A 65 4.07 11.18 1.49
CA ALA A 65 4.80 11.50 0.26
C ALA A 65 4.59 12.97 -0.18
N GLU A 66 3.40 13.53 0.11
CA GLU A 66 3.02 14.89 -0.24
C GLU A 66 2.27 15.58 0.90
N ILE A 67 2.17 16.91 0.84
CA ILE A 67 1.42 17.72 1.81
C ILE A 67 -0.05 17.28 1.94
N ARG A 68 -0.61 16.72 0.87
CA ARG A 68 -1.99 16.19 0.80
C ARG A 68 -2.27 15.14 1.87
N ALA A 69 -1.27 14.33 2.25
CA ALA A 69 -1.41 13.34 3.32
C ALA A 69 -1.63 14.00 4.68
N TYR A 70 -0.89 15.07 4.98
CA TYR A 70 -1.02 15.81 6.24
C TYR A 70 -2.35 16.57 6.31
N LEU A 71 -2.75 17.21 5.21
CA LEU A 71 -4.01 17.96 5.14
C LEU A 71 -5.22 17.02 5.30
N MET A 72 -5.21 15.88 4.60
CA MET A 72 -6.27 14.88 4.70
C MET A 72 -6.33 14.25 6.10
N LEU A 73 -5.19 13.89 6.69
CA LEU A 73 -5.13 13.35 8.06
C LEU A 73 -5.67 14.37 9.08
N ALA A 74 -5.24 15.63 9.00
CA ALA A 74 -5.69 16.68 9.89
C ALA A 74 -7.21 16.90 9.78
N ALA A 75 -7.73 16.95 8.56
CA ALA A 75 -9.17 17.07 8.30
C ALA A 75 -9.96 15.86 8.84
N ALA A 76 -9.43 14.64 8.67
CA ALA A 76 -10.03 13.42 9.17
C ALA A 76 -10.16 13.40 10.70
N ILE A 77 -9.10 13.79 11.41
CA ILE A 77 -9.09 13.86 12.88
C ILE A 77 -10.03 14.94 13.40
N GLN A 78 -10.10 16.09 12.72
CA GLN A 78 -10.93 17.23 13.13
C GLN A 78 -12.39 17.11 12.70
N GLY A 79 -12.74 16.17 11.83
CA GLY A 79 -14.10 16.01 11.30
C GLY A 79 -14.53 17.15 10.37
N VAL A 80 -13.57 17.85 9.75
CA VAL A 80 -13.83 18.99 8.84
C VAL A 80 -13.52 18.61 7.39
N SER A 81 -13.97 19.42 6.43
CA SER A 81 -13.50 19.32 5.06
C SER A 81 -12.03 19.73 4.95
N VAL A 82 -11.30 19.14 4.01
CA VAL A 82 -9.91 19.52 3.73
C VAL A 82 -9.85 21.03 3.39
N PRO A 83 -9.03 21.82 4.11
CA PRO A 83 -9.12 23.28 4.05
C PRO A 83 -8.45 23.91 2.81
N SER A 84 -7.47 23.22 2.22
CA SER A 84 -6.63 23.77 1.15
C SER A 84 -5.94 22.67 0.32
N GLY A 85 -5.21 23.07 -0.72
CA GLY A 85 -4.51 22.15 -1.61
C GLY A 85 -5.44 21.48 -2.65
N PRO A 86 -4.92 20.49 -3.39
CA PRO A 86 -5.67 19.84 -4.47
C PRO A 86 -6.95 19.11 -4.02
N ASP A 87 -7.01 18.71 -2.75
CA ASP A 87 -8.15 17.99 -2.16
C ASP A 87 -9.11 18.92 -1.39
N LYS A 88 -9.01 20.24 -1.58
CA LYS A 88 -9.85 21.20 -0.86
C LYS A 88 -11.34 20.89 -1.06
N GLY A 89 -12.06 20.80 0.05
CA GLY A 89 -13.50 20.52 0.07
C GLY A 89 -13.84 19.06 0.34
N ASP A 90 -12.92 18.13 0.05
CA ASP A 90 -13.10 16.70 0.32
C ASP A 90 -13.42 16.44 1.80
N ARG A 91 -14.27 15.46 2.05
CA ARG A 91 -14.56 14.99 3.41
C ARG A 91 -13.93 13.62 3.62
N ALA A 92 -13.12 13.49 4.65
CA ALA A 92 -12.53 12.21 5.04
C ALA A 92 -13.59 11.12 5.27
N SER A 93 -14.82 11.48 5.67
CA SER A 93 -15.93 10.55 5.84
C SER A 93 -16.37 9.84 4.56
N GLU A 94 -16.17 10.47 3.40
CA GLU A 94 -16.48 9.87 2.10
C GLU A 94 -15.50 8.74 1.79
N LEU A 95 -14.22 8.92 2.17
CA LEU A 95 -13.17 7.92 2.01
C LEU A 95 -13.27 6.82 3.08
N PHE A 96 -13.23 7.19 4.36
CA PHE A 96 -13.03 6.26 5.47
C PHE A 96 -14.30 5.84 6.21
N GLY A 97 -15.46 6.39 5.83
CA GLY A 97 -16.75 6.15 6.49
C GLY A 97 -17.06 7.18 7.57
N TYR A 98 -18.27 7.12 8.14
CA TYR A 98 -18.67 8.02 9.22
C TYR A 98 -18.02 7.61 10.55
N ASN A 99 -17.53 8.61 11.30
CA ASN A 99 -16.96 8.48 12.64
C ASN A 99 -15.82 7.47 12.84
N PRO A 100 -14.78 7.42 11.98
CA PRO A 100 -13.55 6.72 12.33
C PRO A 100 -12.93 7.35 13.57
N GLU A 101 -12.49 6.52 14.51
CA GLU A 101 -11.84 7.01 15.73
C GLU A 101 -10.44 7.52 15.43
N THR A 102 -9.98 8.52 16.17
CA THR A 102 -8.66 9.14 15.95
C THR A 102 -7.51 8.12 16.00
N HIS A 103 -7.62 7.10 16.85
CA HIS A 103 -6.62 6.05 17.00
C HIS A 103 -6.48 5.13 15.77
N GLN A 104 -7.50 5.09 14.91
CA GLN A 104 -7.49 4.34 13.65
C GLN A 104 -6.61 5.03 12.60
N PHE A 105 -6.38 6.33 12.71
CA PHE A 105 -5.51 7.05 11.79
C PHE A 105 -4.05 7.05 12.28
N LYS A 106 -3.13 6.68 11.39
CA LYS A 106 -1.70 6.60 11.66
C LYS A 106 -0.92 7.18 10.48
N MET A 107 0.34 7.54 10.68
CA MET A 107 1.20 8.05 9.62
C MET A 107 2.59 7.42 9.74
N ILE A 108 3.17 7.02 8.61
CA ILE A 108 4.57 6.55 8.58
C ILE A 108 5.49 7.72 8.89
N HIS A 109 6.45 7.51 9.78
CA HIS A 109 7.45 8.53 10.09
C HIS A 109 8.34 8.81 8.85
N PRO A 110 8.52 10.07 8.40
CA PRO A 110 9.31 10.38 7.21
C PRO A 110 10.75 9.83 7.23
N SER A 111 11.41 9.84 8.40
CA SER A 111 12.75 9.22 8.54
C SER A 111 12.75 7.70 8.32
N PHE A 112 11.63 7.00 8.56
CA PHE A 112 11.52 5.57 8.21
C PHE A 112 11.50 5.39 6.69
N ILE A 113 10.79 6.24 5.96
CA ILE A 113 10.81 6.24 4.48
C ILE A 113 12.24 6.49 3.99
N GLN A 114 12.93 7.48 4.54
CA GLN A 114 14.33 7.75 4.19
C GLN A 114 15.24 6.56 4.50
N TYR A 115 15.06 5.93 5.67
CA TYR A 115 15.80 4.74 6.06
C TYR A 115 15.58 3.58 5.07
N VAL A 116 14.32 3.28 4.73
CA VAL A 116 13.98 2.26 3.73
C VAL A 116 14.63 2.56 2.38
N THR A 117 14.48 3.79 1.89
CA THR A 117 15.08 4.25 0.63
C THR A 117 16.60 4.10 0.63
N GLN A 118 17.28 4.49 1.71
CA GLN A 118 18.75 4.51 1.72
C GLN A 118 19.37 3.14 2.04
N ARG A 119 18.68 2.27 2.79
CA ARG A 119 19.24 1.00 3.29
C ARG A 119 18.77 -0.23 2.53
N PHE A 120 17.60 -0.19 1.92
CA PHE A 120 17.00 -1.33 1.25
C PHE A 120 16.78 -1.09 -0.24
N LEU A 121 16.29 0.10 -0.61
CA LEU A 121 15.79 0.41 -1.96
C LEU A 121 16.46 1.65 -2.55
N LYS A 122 17.80 1.66 -2.52
CA LYS A 122 18.61 2.79 -3.01
C LYS A 122 18.80 2.70 -4.52
N SER A 123 17.74 3.02 -5.27
CA SER A 123 17.76 2.97 -6.74
C SER A 123 18.74 3.99 -7.33
N PRO A 124 19.47 3.65 -8.40
CA PRO A 124 20.20 4.64 -9.22
C PRO A 124 19.31 5.78 -9.72
N GLN A 125 18.00 5.55 -9.86
CA GLN A 125 17.02 6.58 -10.23
C GLN A 125 17.01 7.77 -9.26
N LEU A 126 17.47 7.60 -8.01
CA LEU A 126 17.62 8.69 -7.05
C LEU A 126 18.56 9.81 -7.52
N GLU A 127 19.50 9.53 -8.41
CA GLU A 127 20.41 10.55 -8.94
C GLU A 127 19.66 11.56 -9.82
N GLN A 128 18.76 11.07 -10.66
CA GLN A 128 18.01 11.88 -11.63
C GLN A 128 16.64 12.34 -11.09
N TYR A 129 15.98 11.52 -10.29
CA TYR A 129 14.58 11.68 -9.87
C TYR A 129 14.43 11.81 -8.36
N ARG A 130 15.44 12.34 -7.65
CA ARG A 130 15.46 12.45 -6.18
C ARG A 130 14.17 12.96 -5.54
N ASN A 131 13.55 13.98 -6.14
CA ASN A 131 12.37 14.65 -5.59
C ASN A 131 11.06 13.90 -5.90
N LEU A 132 11.11 12.89 -6.77
CA LEU A 132 9.97 12.08 -7.20
C LEU A 132 10.05 10.65 -6.66
N TYR A 133 11.27 10.12 -6.53
CA TYR A 133 11.48 8.73 -6.15
C TYR A 133 11.07 8.49 -4.70
N ILE A 134 10.21 7.51 -4.52
CA ILE A 134 9.82 6.94 -3.22
C ILE A 134 9.57 5.45 -3.43
N PRO A 135 9.96 4.55 -2.51
CA PRO A 135 9.55 3.16 -2.56
C PRO A 135 8.02 3.04 -2.71
N SER A 136 7.56 1.99 -3.41
CA SER A 136 6.13 1.78 -3.61
C SER A 136 5.38 1.70 -2.27
N SER A 137 4.08 2.05 -2.26
CA SER A 137 3.25 1.88 -1.05
C SER A 137 3.30 0.44 -0.53
N GLY A 138 3.36 -0.54 -1.43
CA GLY A 138 3.53 -1.95 -1.09
C GLY A 138 4.86 -2.21 -0.39
N ALA A 139 5.97 -1.70 -0.91
CA ALA A 139 7.29 -1.85 -0.29
C ALA A 139 7.36 -1.21 1.10
N LEU A 140 6.82 0.01 1.25
CA LEU A 140 6.77 0.68 2.54
C LEU A 140 5.96 -0.12 3.55
N MET A 141 4.78 -0.61 3.17
CA MET A 141 3.95 -1.40 4.09
C MET A 141 4.54 -2.77 4.41
N LEU A 142 5.20 -3.43 3.45
CA LEU A 142 5.90 -4.70 3.70
C LEU A 142 7.07 -4.51 4.67
N LEU A 143 7.84 -3.42 4.52
CA LEU A 143 8.92 -3.11 5.45
C LEU A 143 8.42 -2.62 6.80
N VAL A 144 7.29 -1.92 6.89
CA VAL A 144 6.62 -1.66 8.18
C VAL A 144 6.32 -2.99 8.88
N ALA A 145 5.67 -3.93 8.19
CA ALA A 145 5.34 -5.24 8.76
C ALA A 145 6.59 -5.98 9.26
N LEU A 146 7.69 -5.96 8.50
CA LEU A 146 8.96 -6.56 8.91
C LEU A 146 9.60 -5.94 10.15
N HIS A 147 9.30 -4.67 10.45
CA HIS A 147 9.82 -3.99 11.64
C HIS A 147 8.89 -4.12 12.86
N THR A 148 7.66 -4.60 12.67
CA THR A 148 6.64 -4.62 13.73
C THR A 148 6.05 -6.00 14.02
N CYS A 149 6.27 -6.98 13.15
CA CYS A 149 5.70 -8.33 13.26
C CYS A 149 6.81 -9.38 13.44
N ASP A 150 6.50 -10.45 14.16
CA ASP A 150 7.44 -11.56 14.40
C ASP A 150 7.67 -12.42 13.14
N GLN A 151 6.66 -12.51 12.27
CA GLN A 151 6.70 -13.27 11.02
C GLN A 151 5.88 -12.54 9.95
N VAL A 152 6.38 -12.54 8.72
CA VAL A 152 5.76 -11.83 7.60
C VAL A 152 5.67 -12.74 6.38
N SER A 153 4.47 -12.78 5.79
CA SER A 153 4.19 -13.42 4.51
C SER A 153 3.75 -12.37 3.49
N ALA A 154 4.38 -12.34 2.32
CA ALA A 154 4.11 -11.40 1.25
C ALA A 154 3.32 -12.08 0.11
N TYR A 155 2.16 -11.50 -0.24
CA TYR A 155 1.28 -11.97 -1.30
C TYR A 155 1.04 -10.85 -2.32
N GLY A 156 1.03 -11.18 -3.62
CA GLY A 156 0.79 -10.19 -4.68
C GLY A 156 1.94 -9.22 -4.94
N PHE A 157 3.15 -9.51 -4.43
CA PHE A 157 4.37 -8.75 -4.72
C PHE A 157 5.06 -9.27 -5.99
N MET A 158 5.90 -8.44 -6.61
CA MET A 158 6.64 -8.81 -7.81
C MET A 158 7.54 -10.03 -7.56
N THR A 159 7.41 -11.04 -8.43
CA THR A 159 8.26 -12.24 -8.51
C THR A 159 8.98 -12.30 -9.86
N GLU A 160 9.92 -13.24 -10.02
CA GLU A 160 10.71 -13.35 -11.26
C GLU A 160 9.86 -13.54 -12.52
N ASN A 161 8.72 -14.23 -12.38
CA ASN A 161 7.79 -14.51 -13.45
C ASN A 161 6.59 -13.55 -13.49
N TYR A 162 6.73 -12.32 -12.97
CA TYR A 162 5.63 -11.34 -12.93
C TYR A 162 5.00 -11.10 -14.32
N LYS A 163 5.79 -11.20 -15.40
CA LYS A 163 5.34 -11.02 -16.79
C LYS A 163 4.33 -12.08 -17.24
N ASP A 164 4.21 -13.20 -16.54
CA ASP A 164 3.24 -14.24 -16.84
C ASP A 164 1.81 -13.81 -16.47
N PHE A 165 1.66 -12.92 -15.50
CA PHE A 165 0.40 -12.45 -14.93
C PHE A 165 0.01 -11.06 -15.44
N SER A 166 -1.22 -10.63 -15.14
CA SER A 166 -1.63 -9.23 -15.36
C SER A 166 -1.05 -8.33 -14.27
N CYS A 167 -1.01 -7.03 -14.53
CA CYS A 167 -0.56 -6.00 -13.59
C CYS A 167 -1.28 -6.10 -12.24
N HIS A 168 -2.62 -6.22 -12.26
CA HIS A 168 -3.44 -6.44 -11.07
C HIS A 168 -4.20 -7.76 -11.16
N TYR A 169 -4.47 -8.38 -10.00
CA TYR A 169 -5.23 -9.62 -9.92
C TYR A 169 -6.69 -9.47 -10.35
N TYR A 170 -7.21 -8.24 -10.32
CA TYR A 170 -8.58 -7.89 -10.72
C TYR A 170 -8.70 -7.41 -12.18
N ASP A 171 -7.62 -7.39 -12.94
CA ASP A 171 -7.68 -7.02 -14.35
C ASP A 171 -8.45 -8.07 -15.17
N LYS A 172 -9.58 -7.66 -15.77
CA LYS A 172 -10.40 -8.52 -16.65
C LYS A 172 -9.67 -8.92 -17.94
N VAL A 173 -8.74 -8.08 -18.40
CA VAL A 173 -7.89 -8.31 -19.58
C VAL A 173 -6.45 -8.11 -19.15
N LYS A 174 -5.55 -9.02 -19.56
CA LYS A 174 -4.14 -8.95 -19.19
C LYS A 174 -3.53 -7.61 -19.60
N LYS A 175 -3.04 -6.85 -18.61
CA LYS A 175 -2.27 -5.62 -18.77
C LYS A 175 -0.83 -5.86 -18.34
N PRO A 176 0.17 -5.36 -19.08
CA PRO A 176 1.55 -5.41 -18.61
C PRO A 176 1.73 -4.47 -17.42
N LEU A 177 2.67 -4.80 -16.53
CA LEU A 177 3.12 -3.86 -15.52
C LEU A 177 3.83 -2.68 -16.22
N VAL A 178 3.36 -1.46 -15.94
CA VAL A 178 4.00 -0.24 -16.42
C VAL A 178 5.01 0.23 -15.39
N SER A 179 6.26 0.37 -15.78
CA SER A 179 7.30 0.91 -14.91
C SER A 179 7.27 2.43 -14.96
N TYR A 180 6.93 3.06 -13.84
CA TYR A 180 6.99 4.51 -13.68
C TYR A 180 8.32 4.90 -13.01
N THR A 181 8.79 6.13 -13.25
CA THR A 181 10.08 6.61 -12.71
C THR A 181 10.03 6.99 -11.23
N ASN A 182 8.86 6.95 -10.61
CA ASN A 182 8.67 7.24 -9.19
C ASN A 182 9.07 6.09 -8.27
N HIS A 183 9.22 4.85 -8.77
CA HIS A 183 9.73 3.71 -8.02
C HIS A 183 10.38 2.64 -8.92
N ASP A 184 11.33 1.88 -8.36
CA ASP A 184 12.07 0.83 -9.05
C ASP A 184 11.52 -0.55 -8.68
N MET A 185 10.46 -0.98 -9.39
CA MET A 185 9.77 -2.26 -9.10
C MET A 185 10.69 -3.47 -9.20
N GLU A 186 11.64 -3.47 -10.13
CA GLU A 186 12.55 -4.60 -10.30
C GLU A 186 13.55 -4.69 -9.13
N MET A 187 14.02 -3.55 -8.61
CA MET A 187 14.81 -3.52 -7.38
C MET A 187 14.02 -4.06 -6.19
N GLU A 188 12.75 -3.66 -6.05
CA GLU A 188 11.87 -4.20 -5.01
C GLU A 188 11.71 -5.72 -5.15
N GLY A 189 11.41 -6.23 -6.34
CA GLY A 189 11.31 -7.67 -6.61
C GLY A 189 12.58 -8.45 -6.25
N ARG A 190 13.76 -7.90 -6.58
CA ARG A 190 15.06 -8.49 -6.17
C ARG A 190 15.23 -8.54 -4.66
N LEU A 191 14.85 -7.48 -3.95
CA LEU A 191 14.88 -7.45 -2.49
C LEU A 191 13.97 -8.51 -1.88
N TRP A 192 12.74 -8.67 -2.38
CA TRP A 192 11.80 -9.68 -1.88
C TRP A 192 12.34 -11.10 -2.06
N LYS A 193 12.91 -11.39 -3.24
CA LYS A 193 13.58 -12.68 -3.50
C LYS A 193 14.73 -12.93 -2.51
N GLN A 194 15.54 -11.92 -2.22
CA GLN A 194 16.66 -12.04 -1.29
C GLN A 194 16.18 -12.27 0.16
N LEU A 195 15.21 -11.49 0.63
CA LEU A 195 14.66 -11.66 1.98
C LEU A 195 13.99 -13.03 2.15
N HIS A 196 13.35 -13.53 1.10
CA HIS A 196 12.79 -14.86 1.08
C HIS A 196 13.85 -15.97 1.18
N SER A 197 14.93 -15.87 0.39
CA SER A 197 16.01 -16.87 0.42
C SER A 197 16.74 -16.90 1.77
N GLN A 198 16.79 -15.77 2.48
CA GLN A 198 17.34 -15.63 3.82
C GLN A 198 16.34 -15.99 4.94
N LYS A 199 15.12 -16.42 4.61
CA LYS A 199 14.05 -16.76 5.56
C LYS A 199 13.65 -15.61 6.49
N VAL A 200 13.87 -14.36 6.06
CA VAL A 200 13.42 -13.15 6.77
C VAL A 200 11.92 -12.91 6.55
N LEU A 201 11.42 -13.24 5.36
CA LEU A 201 9.99 -13.28 5.04
C LEU A 201 9.65 -14.51 4.20
N TRP A 202 8.39 -14.89 4.16
CA TRP A 202 7.89 -15.86 3.19
C TRP A 202 7.22 -15.14 2.01
N LEU A 203 7.74 -15.32 0.79
CA LEU A 203 7.19 -14.71 -0.41
C LEU A 203 6.36 -15.75 -1.16
N TYR A 204 5.07 -15.46 -1.37
CA TYR A 204 4.22 -16.28 -2.22
C TYR A 204 4.71 -16.21 -3.68
N GLN A 205 4.98 -17.37 -4.26
CA GLN A 205 5.43 -17.53 -5.64
C GLN A 205 4.63 -18.66 -6.27
N ARG A 206 4.21 -18.50 -7.53
CA ARG A 206 3.50 -19.55 -8.27
C ARG A 206 3.92 -19.56 -9.73
N GLN A 207 3.84 -20.73 -10.34
CA GLN A 207 3.93 -20.87 -11.78
C GLN A 207 2.58 -20.56 -12.44
N LYS A 208 2.61 -20.16 -13.71
CA LYS A 208 1.39 -20.08 -14.51
C LYS A 208 0.84 -21.49 -14.70
N LYS A 209 -0.44 -21.68 -14.41
CA LYS A 209 -1.16 -22.93 -14.73
C LYS A 209 -1.37 -23.05 -16.23
#